data_AF-A0A0D2MME6-F1
#
_entry.id   AF-A0A0D2MME6-F1
#
_cell.length_a   1.000
_cell.length_b   1.000
_cell.length_c   1.000
_cell.angle_alpha   90.00
_cell.angle_beta   90.00
_cell.angle_gamma   90.00
#
_symmetry.space_group_name_H-M   'P 1'
#
loop_
_entity.id
_entity.type
_entity.pdbx_description
1 polymer ?
#
loop_
_entity_poly.entity_id
_entity_poly.type
_entity_poly.pdbx_seq_one_letter_code
_entity_poly.pdbx_strand_id
1 'polypeptide(L)' 'MFSLASPAQRGSVAVEATRPRQKSTARHIRARPIKYNPSDRRHKPAVYKELPPPPPEVVVVSSQ' A
#
# COMPACT_ATOMS: atom_id res chain seq x y z
N MET A 1 -13.12 -49.21 2.21
CA MET A 1 -11.66 -49.17 1.98
C MET A 1 -11.14 -47.82 2.49
N PHE A 2 -10.33 -47.85 3.55
CA PHE A 2 -9.84 -46.73 4.37
C PHE A 2 -9.14 -45.61 3.56
N SER A 3 -9.24 -44.32 3.89
CA SER A 3 -8.59 -43.69 5.05
C SER A 3 -9.23 -42.31 5.36
N LEU A 4 -9.57 -42.09 6.63
CA LEU A 4 -9.93 -40.78 7.17
C LEU A 4 -8.63 -39.97 7.36
N ALA A 5 -8.45 -38.91 6.58
CA ALA A 5 -7.35 -37.97 6.81
C ALA A 5 -7.54 -37.33 8.20
N SER A 6 -6.68 -37.72 9.14
CA SER A 6 -6.59 -37.16 10.48
C SER A 6 -6.33 -35.65 10.42
N PRO A 7 -7.09 -34.79 11.14
CA PRO A 7 -6.83 -33.35 11.20
C PRO A 7 -5.65 -33.02 12.14
N ALA A 8 -4.57 -33.79 12.06
CA ALA A 8 -3.37 -33.64 12.88
C ALA A 8 -2.10 -33.68 12.03
N GLN A 9 -2.09 -32.92 10.93
CA GLN A 9 -0.86 -32.50 10.25
C GLN A 9 -0.74 -30.97 10.25
N ARG A 10 -1.01 -30.34 11.39
CA ARG A 10 -0.21 -29.17 11.75
C ARG A 10 1.15 -29.73 12.08
N GLY A 11 2.00 -29.88 11.06
CA GLY A 11 3.39 -30.28 11.22
C GLY A 11 3.94 -29.53 12.41
N SER A 12 4.56 -30.26 13.32
CA SER A 12 5.33 -29.74 14.42
C SER A 12 6.40 -28.82 13.86
N VAL A 13 6.04 -27.57 13.58
CA VAL A 13 7.00 -26.49 13.46
C VAL A 13 7.54 -26.39 14.87
N ALA A 14 8.68 -27.06 15.11
CA ALA A 14 9.50 -26.82 16.27
C ALA A 14 9.79 -25.32 16.24
N VAL A 15 8.97 -24.56 16.96
CA VAL A 15 9.20 -23.13 17.14
C VAL A 15 10.52 -23.08 17.86
N GLU A 16 11.54 -22.47 17.26
CA GLU A 16 12.80 -22.18 17.94
C GLU A 16 12.47 -21.38 19.21
N ALA A 17 12.26 -22.08 20.34
CA ALA A 17 11.79 -21.50 21.59
C ALA A 17 12.85 -20.63 22.28
N THR A 18 14.03 -20.54 21.66
CA THR A 18 15.15 -19.69 22.07
C THR A 18 14.88 -18.20 21.85
N ARG A 19 13.92 -17.82 20.97
CA ARG A 19 13.61 -16.41 20.69
C ARG A 19 12.23 -15.98 21.21
N PRO A 20 12.13 -14.87 21.96
CA PRO A 20 10.85 -14.37 22.45
C PRO A 20 9.95 -13.85 21.32
N ARG A 21 8.64 -14.00 21.47
CA ARG A 21 7.65 -13.45 20.54
C ARG A 21 7.47 -11.95 20.76
N GLN A 22 7.42 -11.19 19.67
CA GLN A 22 7.00 -9.78 19.73
C GLN A 22 5.47 -9.68 19.80
N LYS A 23 4.97 -8.99 20.81
CA LYS A 23 3.54 -8.78 21.09
C LYS A 23 3.27 -7.28 21.28
N SER A 24 1.99 -6.94 21.47
CA SER A 24 1.51 -5.57 21.72
C SER A 24 2.12 -4.53 20.75
N THR A 25 2.52 -3.36 21.25
CA THR A 25 3.05 -2.24 20.48
C THR A 25 4.32 -2.62 19.71
N ALA A 26 5.15 -3.52 20.25
CA ALA A 26 6.34 -3.98 19.54
C ALA A 26 5.99 -4.71 18.24
N ARG A 27 4.88 -5.48 18.24
CA ARG A 27 4.39 -6.11 17.00
C ARG A 27 3.82 -5.10 16.02
N HIS A 28 3.08 -4.10 16.48
CA HIS A 28 2.53 -3.04 15.62
C HIS A 28 3.65 -2.22 14.96
N ILE A 29 4.68 -1.84 15.72
CA ILE A 29 5.84 -1.12 15.19
C ILE A 29 6.50 -1.92 14.08
N ARG A 30 6.72 -3.22 14.27
CA ARG A 30 7.39 -4.06 13.27
C ARG A 30 6.54 -4.33 12.04
N ALA A 31 5.26 -4.61 12.22
CA ALA A 31 4.38 -5.08 11.14
C ALA A 31 3.69 -3.96 10.38
N ARG A 32 3.85 -2.69 10.79
CA ARG A 32 3.17 -1.57 10.13
C ARG A 32 3.58 -1.48 8.65
N PRO A 33 2.65 -1.16 7.74
CA PRO A 33 2.96 -0.95 6.34
C PRO A 33 3.91 0.25 6.16
N ILE A 34 5.02 0.05 5.46
CA ILE A 34 6.00 1.08 5.14
C ILE A 34 6.46 0.88 3.70
N LYS A 35 6.69 1.96 2.98
CA LYS A 35 7.40 1.92 1.70
C LYS A 35 8.90 1.78 1.96
N TYR A 36 9.44 0.59 1.73
CA TYR A 36 10.88 0.33 1.93
C TYR A 36 11.74 0.89 0.79
N ASN A 37 11.23 0.82 -0.45
CA ASN A 37 12.00 1.20 -1.63
C ASN A 37 12.16 2.73 -1.74
N PRO A 38 13.37 3.25 -2.00
CA PRO A 38 13.59 4.68 -2.19
C PRO A 38 12.85 5.28 -3.39
N SER A 39 12.65 4.52 -4.47
CA SER A 39 11.84 4.94 -5.64
C SER A 39 10.40 5.25 -5.21
N ASP A 40 9.80 4.31 -4.48
CA ASP A 40 8.40 4.37 -4.06
C ASP A 40 8.13 5.51 -3.08
N ARG A 41 9.16 5.87 -2.30
CA ARG A 41 9.16 7.02 -1.39
C ARG A 41 9.35 8.35 -2.11
N ARG A 42 10.04 8.36 -3.26
CA ARG A 42 10.36 9.58 -4.01
C ARG A 42 9.35 9.92 -5.10
N HIS A 43 8.39 9.03 -5.39
CA HIS A 43 7.29 9.36 -6.30
C HIS A 43 6.49 10.57 -5.81
N LYS A 44 6.33 11.53 -6.71
CA LYS A 44 5.56 12.76 -6.54
C LYS A 44 4.44 12.79 -7.59
N PRO A 45 3.41 13.64 -7.43
CA PRO A 45 2.43 13.87 -8.49
C PRO A 45 3.09 14.23 -9.82
N ALA A 46 2.47 13.79 -10.92
CA ALA A 46 2.91 14.18 -12.26
C ALA A 46 2.75 15.68 -12.46
N VAL A 47 3.79 16.33 -12.96
CA VAL A 47 3.78 17.76 -13.29
C VAL A 47 3.36 17.91 -14.75
N TYR A 48 2.22 18.54 -14.98
CA TYR A 48 1.73 18.90 -16.32
C TYR A 48 2.13 20.32 -16.67
N LYS A 49 2.25 20.61 -17.96
CA LYS A 49 2.44 21.98 -18.44
C LYS A 49 1.15 22.77 -18.19
N GLU A 50 1.32 24.05 -17.87
CA GLU A 50 0.20 24.97 -17.74
C GLU A 50 -0.54 25.07 -19.08
N LEU A 51 -1.87 25.14 -19.01
CA LEU A 51 -2.69 25.32 -20.20
C LEU A 51 -2.48 26.75 -20.74
N PRO A 52 -2.56 26.94 -22.07
CA PRO A 52 -2.65 28.29 -22.62
C PRO A 52 -3.87 29.02 -22.04
N PRO A 53 -3.84 30.36 -21.96
CA PRO A 53 -4.99 31.11 -21.46
C PRO A 53 -6.21 30.81 -22.33
N PRO A 54 -7.33 30.37 -21.72
CA PRO A 54 -8.54 30.08 -22.48
C PRO A 54 -9.12 31.38 -23.07
N PRO A 55 -9.86 31.29 -24.18
CA PRO A 55 -10.61 32.43 -24.70
C PRO A 55 -11.69 32.86 -23.68
N PRO A 56 -12.18 34.12 -23.75
CA PRO A 56 -13.28 34.58 -22.92
C PRO A 56 -14.53 33.74 -23.18
N GLU A 57 -15.23 33.34 -22.12
CA GLU A 57 -16.41 32.48 -22.20
C GLU A 57 -17.60 33.17 -22.89
N VAL A 58 -17.68 34.51 -22.80
CA VAL A 58 -18.73 35.30 -23.43
C VAL A 58 -18.10 36.53 -24.09
N VAL A 59 -18.43 36.74 -25.36
CA VAL A 59 -18.08 37.95 -26.12
C VAL A 59 -19.38 38.64 -26.52
N VAL A 60 -19.64 39.82 -25.97
CA VAL A 60 -20.79 40.66 -26.36
C VAL A 60 -20.37 41.54 -27.53
N VAL A 61 -21.02 41.37 -28.68
CA VAL A 61 -20.79 42.19 -29.88
C VAL A 61 -21.98 43.12 -30.07
N SER A 62 -21.76 44.43 -30.07
CA SER A 62 -22.79 45.44 -30.37
C SER A 62 -22.88 45.67 -31.88
N SER A 63 -24.08 45.59 -32.46
CA SER A 63 -24.34 46.07 -33.82
C SER A 63 -24.70 47.55 -33.78
N GLN A 64 -24.01 48.38 -34.59
CA GLN A 64 -24.43 49.75 -34.90
C GLN A 64 -25.42 49.77 -36.05
#